data_AF-A0A3C0XLH1-F1
#
_entry.id   AF-A0A3C0XLH1-F1
#
_cell.length_a   1.000
_cell.length_b   1.000
_cell.length_c   1.000
_cell.angle_alpha   90.00
_cell.angle_beta   90.00
_cell.angle_gamma   90.00
#
_symmetry.space_group_name_H-M   'P 1'
#
loop_
_entity.id
_entity.type
_entity.pdbx_description
1 polymer ?
#
loop_
_entity_poly.entity_id
_entity_poly.type
_entity_poly.pdbx_seq_one_letter_code
_entity_poly.pdbx_strand_id
1 'polypeptide(L)'
;MEIGGELRDVKADGTLECEACGMPMFPFARARGEIRLECANHHAALAREPRDRAKARMVDNWIAKRGAQLQVQHERWGTDDVKGRDERDI
;
A
#
# COMPACT_ATOMS: atom_id res chain seq x y z
N MET A 1 1.36 -15.74 2.61
CA MET A 1 0.19 -16.49 3.13
C MET A 1 -1.01 -15.59 2.94
N GLU A 2 -1.85 -15.86 1.92
CA GLU A 2 -3.05 -15.07 1.66
C GLU A 2 -4.12 -15.48 2.68
N ILE A 3 -4.60 -14.52 3.47
CA ILE A 3 -5.58 -14.79 4.51
C ILE A 3 -6.97 -14.58 3.89
N GLY A 4 -7.71 -15.68 3.70
CA GLY A 4 -9.14 -15.65 3.37
C GLY A 4 -9.45 -15.55 1.87
N GLY A 5 -9.94 -16.65 1.29
CA GLY A 5 -10.41 -16.71 -0.11
C GLY A 5 -11.76 -16.02 -0.36
N GLU A 6 -12.29 -15.25 0.60
CA GLU A 6 -13.58 -14.58 0.48
C GLU A 6 -13.40 -13.06 0.44
N LEU A 7 -13.78 -12.46 -0.69
CA LEU A 7 -13.65 -11.02 -0.90
C LEU A 7 -14.55 -10.25 0.07
N ARG A 8 -13.94 -9.45 0.94
CA ARG A 8 -14.63 -8.68 1.98
C ARG A 8 -14.95 -7.27 1.50
N ASP A 9 -15.89 -6.63 2.18
CA ASP A 9 -16.14 -5.20 1.99
C ASP A 9 -15.28 -4.36 2.95
N VAL A 10 -14.61 -3.34 2.42
CA VAL A 10 -13.82 -2.42 3.25
C VAL A 10 -14.69 -1.51 4.11
N LYS A 11 -14.12 -1.08 5.24
CA LYS A 11 -14.69 -0.07 6.16
C LYS A 11 -14.93 1.26 5.44
N ALA A 12 -15.63 2.19 6.09
CA ALA A 12 -15.99 3.49 5.51
C ALA A 12 -14.76 4.33 5.07
N ASP A 13 -13.64 4.14 5.76
CA ASP A 13 -12.35 4.79 5.49
C ASP A 13 -11.49 4.08 4.43
N GLY A 14 -12.01 3.00 3.83
CA GLY A 14 -11.32 2.21 2.82
C GLY A 14 -10.35 1.16 3.37
N THR A 15 -10.35 0.88 4.67
CA THR A 15 -9.44 -0.09 5.31
C THR A 15 -10.11 -1.41 5.70
N LEU A 16 -9.32 -2.40 6.13
CA LEU A 16 -9.78 -3.61 6.81
C LEU A 16 -9.04 -3.82 8.13
N GLU A 17 -9.49 -4.82 8.88
CA GLU A 17 -8.76 -5.34 10.04
C GLU A 17 -8.16 -6.70 9.70
N CYS A 18 -6.89 -6.89 10.03
CA CYS A 18 -6.19 -8.15 9.80
C CYS A 18 -6.64 -9.20 10.81
N GLU A 19 -7.19 -10.32 10.35
CA GLU A 19 -7.65 -11.40 11.22
C GLU A 19 -6.53 -12.08 11.99
N ALA A 20 -5.32 -12.11 11.43
CA ALA A 20 -4.18 -12.78 12.08
C ALA A 20 -3.56 -11.95 13.20
N CYS A 21 -3.58 -10.62 13.11
CA CYS A 21 -2.84 -9.77 14.06
C CYS A 21 -3.58 -8.52 14.56
N GLY A 22 -4.86 -8.34 14.21
CA GLY A 22 -5.70 -7.22 14.66
C GLY A 22 -5.31 -5.84 14.10
N MET A 23 -4.24 -5.76 13.30
CA MET A 23 -3.74 -4.49 12.77
C MET A 23 -4.58 -4.00 11.59
N PRO A 24 -4.71 -2.68 11.39
CA PRO A 24 -5.36 -2.14 10.21
C PRO A 24 -4.61 -2.55 8.94
N MET A 25 -5.39 -2.88 7.91
CA MET A 25 -4.91 -3.19 6.56
C MET A 25 -5.23 -2.03 5.63
N PHE A 26 -4.22 -1.58 4.89
CA PHE A 26 -4.33 -0.42 4.01
C PHE A 26 -4.29 -0.85 2.54
N PRO A 27 -5.13 -0.26 1.68
CA PRO A 27 -5.06 -0.50 0.25
C PRO A 27 -3.71 -0.05 -0.34
N PHE A 28 -3.09 -0.91 -1.14
CA PHE A 28 -1.85 -0.58 -1.83
C PHE A 28 -1.92 -0.84 -3.34
N ALA A 29 -2.90 -1.59 -3.83
CA ALA A 29 -3.11 -1.82 -5.26
C ALA A 29 -4.58 -2.12 -5.58
N ARG A 30 -4.95 -1.97 -6.85
CA ARG A 30 -6.26 -2.33 -7.40
C ARG A 30 -6.06 -3.24 -8.61
N ALA A 31 -6.92 -4.25 -8.76
CA ALA A 31 -6.92 -5.13 -9.92
C ALA A 31 -8.32 -5.69 -10.17
N ARG A 32 -8.85 -5.56 -11.40
CA ARG A 32 -10.03 -6.27 -11.91
C ARG A 32 -11.25 -6.32 -10.94
N GLY A 33 -11.65 -5.19 -10.37
CA GLY A 33 -12.82 -5.14 -9.46
C GLY A 33 -12.52 -5.54 -8.01
N GLU A 34 -11.24 -5.69 -7.68
CA GLU A 34 -10.74 -6.02 -6.36
C GLU A 34 -9.64 -5.04 -5.95
N ILE A 35 -9.44 -4.94 -4.64
CA ILE A 35 -8.39 -4.13 -4.04
C ILE A 35 -7.55 -5.02 -3.13
N ARG A 36 -6.23 -4.79 -3.17
CA ARG A 36 -5.25 -5.50 -2.36
C ARG A 36 -4.89 -4.66 -1.15
N LEU A 37 -4.96 -5.27 0.03
CA LEU A 37 -4.63 -4.63 1.28
C LEU A 37 -3.51 -5.37 2.00
N GLU A 38 -2.72 -4.63 2.76
CA GLU A 38 -1.63 -5.17 3.56
C GLU A 38 -1.62 -4.51 4.94
N CYS A 39 -1.34 -5.28 6.00
CA CYS A 39 -1.08 -4.72 7.33
C CYS A 39 0.42 -4.48 7.55
N ALA A 40 0.77 -3.80 8.65
CA ALA A 40 2.18 -3.52 8.99
C ALA A 40 3.07 -4.78 9.13
N ASN A 41 2.48 -5.95 9.37
CA ASN A 41 3.18 -7.24 9.46
C ASN A 41 3.17 -8.04 8.14
N HIS A 42 2.85 -7.40 7.01
CA HIS A 42 2.84 -8.03 5.67
C HIS A 42 1.83 -9.17 5.47
N HIS A 43 0.80 -9.24 6.30
CA HIS A 43 -0.35 -10.08 5.98
C HIS A 43 -1.16 -9.42 4.86
N ALA A 44 -1.44 -10.19 3.80
CA ALA A 44 -2.20 -9.71 2.64
C ALA A 44 -3.65 -10.17 2.69
N ALA A 45 -4.55 -9.32 2.20
CA ALA A 45 -5.97 -9.62 2.01
C ALA A 45 -6.50 -9.02 0.70
N LEU A 46 -7.59 -9.61 0.22
CA LEU A 46 -8.35 -9.11 -0.94
C LEU A 46 -9.73 -8.62 -0.47
N ALA A 47 -10.14 -7.48 -1.02
CA ALA A 47 -11.47 -6.93 -0.81
C ALA A 47 -12.11 -6.56 -2.15
N ARG A 48 -13.45 -6.52 -2.16
CA ARG A 48 -14.21 -6.05 -3.33
C ARG A 48 -13.97 -4.57 -3.53
N GLU A 49 -13.88 -4.16 -4.80
CA GLU A 49 -13.86 -2.75 -5.12
C GLU A 49 -15.18 -2.08 -4.69
N PRO A 50 -15.13 -0.99 -3.91
CA PRO A 50 -16.33 -0.29 -3.49
C PRO A 50 -17.13 0.24 -4.67
N ARG A 51 -18.44 -0.02 -4.70
CA ARG A 51 -19.36 0.62 -5.66
C ARG A 51 -19.63 2.08 -5.31
N ASP A 52 -19.53 2.42 -4.03
CA ASP A 52 -19.68 3.80 -3.56
C ASP A 52 -18.49 4.66 -3.99
N ARG A 53 -18.78 5.80 -4.63
CA ARG A 53 -17.74 6.68 -5.19
C ARG A 53 -16.88 7.34 -4.13
N ALA A 54 -17.43 7.67 -2.95
CA ALA A 54 -16.65 8.30 -1.89
C ALA A 54 -15.65 7.30 -1.30
N LYS A 55 -16.10 6.08 -1.02
CA LYS A 55 -15.27 4.98 -0.54
C LYS A 55 -14.21 4.57 -1.57
N ALA A 56 -14.56 4.52 -2.86
CA ALA A 56 -13.60 4.26 -3.94
C ALA A 56 -12.49 5.33 -3.99
N ARG A 57 -12.82 6.61 -3.80
CA ARG A 57 -11.82 7.70 -3.70
C ARG A 57 -10.91 7.56 -2.49
N MET A 58 -11.44 7.10 -1.35
CA MET A 58 -10.61 6.85 -0.16
C MET A 58 -9.57 5.76 -0.42
N VAL A 59 -9.98 4.68 -1.09
CA VAL A 59 -9.05 3.63 -1.55
C VAL A 59 -7.99 4.21 -2.48
N ASP A 60 -8.36 5.04 -3.45
CA ASP A 60 -7.40 5.67 -4.37
C ASP A 60 -6.39 6.56 -3.65
N ASN A 61 -6.86 7.33 -2.66
CA ASN A 61 -5.98 8.17 -1.84
C ASN A 61 -4.96 7.34 -1.06
N TRP A 62 -5.33 6.16 -0.55
CA TRP A 62 -4.40 5.26 0.13
C TRP A 62 -3.33 4.72 -0.82
N ILE A 63 -3.74 4.23 -1.98
CA ILE A 63 -2.82 3.71 -3.01
C ILE A 63 -1.84 4.81 -3.45
N ALA A 64 -2.34 6.02 -3.71
CA ALA A 64 -1.52 7.16 -4.10
C ALA A 64 -0.52 7.56 -3.00
N LYS A 65 -0.95 7.61 -1.74
CA LYS A 65 -0.05 7.90 -0.60
C LYS A 65 1.06 6.87 -0.46
N ARG A 66 0.75 5.58 -0.63
CA ARG A 66 1.76 4.51 -0.59
C ARG A 66 2.77 4.66 -1.73
N GLY A 67 2.30 4.95 -2.95
CA GLY A 67 3.17 5.24 -4.08
C GLY A 67 4.09 6.44 -3.84
N ALA A 68 3.56 7.53 -3.27
CA ALA A 68 4.35 8.72 -2.94
C ALA A 68 5.42 8.44 -1.87
N GLN A 69 5.11 7.63 -0.85
CA GLN A 69 6.09 7.21 0.16
C GLN A 69 7.25 6.41 -0.47
N LEU A 70 6.94 5.48 -1.38
CA LEU A 70 7.94 4.70 -2.10
C LEU A 70 8.79 5.58 -3.02
N GLN A 71 8.17 6.55 -3.70
CA GLN A 71 8.89 7.51 -4.54
C GLN A 71 9.90 8.34 -3.74
N VAL A 72 9.50 8.88 -2.58
CA VAL A 72 10.41 9.62 -1.68
C VAL A 72 11.53 8.71 -1.15
N GLN A 73 11.25 7.44 -0.90
CA GLN A 73 12.28 6.46 -0.51
C GLN A 73 13.28 6.19 -1.64
N HIS A 74 12.80 6.02 -2.88
CA HIS A 74 13.65 5.85 -4.05
C HIS A 74 14.52 7.08 -4.32
N GLU A 75 13.99 8.29 -4.19
CA GLU A 75 14.76 9.54 -4.33
C GLU A 75 15.88 9.63 -3.30
N ARG A 76 15.62 9.21 -2.05
CA ARG A 76 16.66 9.13 -1.01
C ARG A 76 17.75 8.12 -1.38
N TRP A 77 17.39 6.94 -1.85
CA TRP A 77 18.36 5.92 -2.28
C TRP A 77 19.17 6.35 -3.50
N GLY A 78 18.55 6.99 -4.50
CA GLY A 78 19.24 7.50 -5.69
C GLY A 78 20.23 8.65 -5.41
N THR A 79 20.19 9.21 -4.20
CA THR A 79 21.12 10.27 -3.76
C THR A 79 22.35 9.70 -3.04
N ASP A 80 22.28 8.47 -2.51
CA ASP A 80 23.42 7.83 -1.81
C ASP A 80 24.49 7.30 -2.78
N ASP A 81 24.12 6.85 -3.98
CA ASP A 81 25.09 6.36 -4.99
C ASP A 81 25.95 7.47 -5.62
N VAL A 82 25.53 8.75 -5.53
CA VAL A 82 26.26 9.88 -6.13
C VAL A 82 27.27 10.50 -5.14
N LYS A 83 27.17 10.21 -3.84
CA LYS A 83 28.09 10.74 -2.82
C LYS A 83 29.30 9.86 -2.50
N GLY A 84 29.51 8.78 -3.26
CA GLY A 84 30.63 7.84 -3.10
C GLY A 84 31.71 7.91 -4.18
N ARG A 85 31.67 8.88 -5.11
CA ARG A 85 32.71 9.02 -6.15
C ARG A 85 33.71 10.13 -5.76
N ASP A 86 34.68 9.69 -4.96
CA ASP A 86 36.02 10.23 -4.64
C ASP A 86 36.36 11.65 -5.17
N GLU A 87 36.44 12.63 -4.25
CA GLU A 87 37.23 13.85 -4.43
C GLU A 87 38.68 13.62 -3.95
N ARG A 88 39.36 12.61 -4.47
CA ARG A 88 40.80 12.43 -4.30
C ARG A 88 41.40 11.93 -5.61
N ASP A 89 41.56 12.84 -6.55
CA ASP A 89 42.53 12.76 -7.65
C ASP A 89 42.57 14.12 -8.38
N ILE A 90 43.19 15.12 -7.75
CA ILE A 90 43.83 16.26 -8.41
C ILE A 90 45.19 16.54 -7.77
#